data_AF-F7AFL9-F1
#
_entry.id   AF-F7AFL9-F1
#
_cell.length_a   1.000
_cell.length_b   1.000
_cell.length_c   1.000
_cell.angle_alpha   90.00
_cell.angle_beta   90.00
_cell.angle_gamma   90.00
#
_symmetry.space_group_name_H-M   'P 1'
#
loop_
_entity.id
_entity.type
_entity.pdbx_description
1 polymer ?
#
loop_
_entity_poly.entity_id
_entity_poly.type
_entity_poly.pdbx_seq_one_letter_code
_entity_poly.pdbx_strand_id
1 'polypeptide(L)'
;MKSWMAVDLNDFRKCSYPVPILNNASIILGMVGVGGPLYTMVVKRQNASAGMYKTFFLATLGVWTGYYITRAFNQYYFGKFKFSLEYAMMRKGDFKKTIEPTKYGDPEFLKKWKPIRSH
;
A
#
# COMPACT_ATOMS: atom_id res chain seq x y z
N MET A 1 2.97 -20.03 15.75
CA MET A 1 4.24 -19.35 15.43
C MET A 1 3.94 -17.86 15.27
N LYS A 2 4.24 -17.01 16.27
CA LYS A 2 4.06 -15.55 16.12
C LYS A 2 5.11 -15.07 15.13
N SER A 3 4.68 -14.60 13.96
CA SER A 3 5.56 -13.86 13.06
C SER A 3 6.09 -12.65 13.83
N TRP A 4 7.40 -12.61 14.07
CA TRP A 4 8.09 -11.56 14.82
C TRP A 4 7.92 -10.15 14.21
N MET A 5 7.26 -10.04 13.06
CA MET A 5 7.02 -8.80 12.32
C MET A 5 5.54 -8.37 12.30
N ALA A 6 4.60 -9.21 12.75
CA ALA A 6 3.18 -8.85 12.79
C ALA A 6 2.84 -8.25 14.15
N VAL A 7 2.57 -6.94 14.18
CA VAL A 7 2.06 -6.24 15.38
C VAL A 7 0.69 -6.78 15.74
N ASP A 8 0.36 -6.86 17.03
CA ASP A 8 -0.97 -7.31 17.46
C ASP A 8 -2.07 -6.41 16.87
N LEU A 9 -3.23 -6.98 16.55
CA LEU A 9 -4.32 -6.26 15.92
C LEU A 9 -4.82 -5.11 16.82
N ASN A 10 -4.84 -5.32 18.13
CA ASN A 10 -5.25 -4.30 19.09
C ASN A 10 -4.27 -3.13 19.14
N ASP A 11 -2.97 -3.40 19.11
CA ASP A 11 -1.94 -2.37 19.07
C ASP A 11 -1.96 -1.61 17.74
N PHE A 12 -2.12 -2.33 16.62
CA PHE A 12 -2.26 -1.71 15.31
C PHE A 12 -3.45 -0.74 15.28
N ARG A 13 -4.62 -1.14 15.81
CA ARG A 13 -5.82 -0.29 15.84
C ARG A 13 -5.68 0.96 16.71
N LYS A 14 -4.86 0.92 17.75
CA LYS A 14 -4.63 2.06 18.65
C LYS A 14 -3.56 3.02 18.12
N CYS A 15 -2.56 2.49 17.43
CA CYS A 15 -1.35 3.24 17.07
C CYS A 15 -1.24 3.61 15.59
N SER A 16 -2.19 3.16 14.74
CA SER A 16 -2.22 3.48 13.32
C SER A 16 -3.53 4.13 12.91
N TYR A 17 -3.49 4.85 11.80
CA TYR A 17 -4.70 5.40 11.20
C TYR A 17 -5.65 4.28 10.76
N PRO A 18 -6.97 4.45 10.96
CA PRO A 18 -7.94 3.46 10.51
C PRO A 18 -7.85 3.29 8.99
N VAL A 19 -7.96 2.05 8.53
CA VAL A 19 -7.97 1.76 7.10
C VAL A 19 -9.27 2.30 6.51
N PRO A 20 -9.24 3.13 5.46
CA PRO A 20 -10.46 3.60 4.83
C PRO A 20 -11.20 2.45 4.18
N ILE A 21 -12.53 2.45 4.31
CA ILE A 21 -13.42 1.42 3.75
C ILE A 21 -13.27 1.39 2.22
N LEU A 22 -13.21 2.57 1.59
CA LEU A 22 -12.94 2.75 0.16
C LEU A 22 -11.45 3.04 -0.06
N ASN A 23 -10.63 2.00 0.00
CA ASN A 23 -9.23 2.05 -0.43
C ASN A 23 -9.08 1.49 -1.85
N ASN A 24 -7.92 1.69 -2.47
CA ASN A 24 -7.65 1.23 -3.85
C ASN A 24 -7.91 -0.27 -4.03
N ALA A 25 -7.52 -1.12 -3.06
CA ALA A 25 -7.72 -2.56 -3.17
C ALA A 25 -9.21 -2.94 -3.09
N SER A 26 -9.97 -2.31 -2.18
CA SER A 26 -11.42 -2.47 -2.06
C SER A 26 -12.14 -2.04 -3.34
N ILE A 27 -11.74 -0.93 -3.95
CA ILE A 27 -12.32 -0.45 -5.22
C ILE A 27 -11.99 -1.41 -6.36
N ILE A 28 -10.72 -1.80 -6.50
CA ILE A 28 -10.26 -2.72 -7.55
C ILE A 28 -10.98 -4.07 -7.43
N LEU A 29 -10.99 -4.68 -6.23
CA LEU A 29 -11.64 -5.97 -6.03
C LEU A 29 -13.16 -5.90 -6.14
N GLY A 30 -13.78 -4.79 -5.72
CA GLY A 30 -15.19 -4.52 -5.98
C GLY A 30 -15.50 -4.51 -7.48
N MET A 31 -14.69 -3.80 -8.28
CA MET A 31 -14.85 -3.77 -9.75
C MET A 31 -14.62 -5.14 -10.39
N VAL A 32 -13.61 -5.90 -9.95
CA VAL A 32 -13.36 -7.28 -10.43
C VAL A 32 -14.56 -8.18 -10.13
N GLY A 33 -15.17 -8.06 -8.95
CA GLY A 33 -16.39 -8.79 -8.58
C GLY A 33 -17.58 -8.49 -9.51
N VAL A 34 -17.65 -7.28 -10.04
CA VAL A 34 -18.71 -6.84 -10.97
C VAL A 34 -18.40 -7.19 -12.44
N GLY A 35 -17.13 -7.38 -12.80
CA GLY A 35 -16.71 -7.67 -14.17
C GLY A 35 -17.31 -8.95 -14.75
N GLY A 36 -17.41 -10.02 -13.96
CA GLY A 36 -18.02 -11.29 -14.39
C GLY A 36 -19.50 -11.16 -14.76
N PRO A 37 -20.35 -10.63 -13.86
CA PRO A 37 -21.75 -10.34 -14.16
C PRO A 37 -21.93 -9.38 -15.35
N LEU A 38 -21.14 -8.31 -15.44
CA LEU A 38 -21.19 -7.39 -16.58
C LEU A 38 -20.89 -8.09 -17.91
N TYR A 39 -19.88 -8.96 -17.94
CA TYR A 39 -19.57 -9.77 -19.13
C TYR A 39 -20.77 -10.61 -19.57
N THR A 40 -21.48 -11.24 -18.63
CA THR A 40 -22.68 -12.02 -18.96
C THR A 40 -23.84 -11.16 -19.46
N MET A 41 -24.00 -9.94 -18.94
CA MET A 41 -25.02 -9.00 -19.45
C MET A 41 -24.71 -8.55 -20.87
N VAL A 42 -23.45 -8.17 -21.14
CA VAL A 42 -23.04 -7.64 -22.46
C VAL A 42 -22.97 -8.73 -23.52
N VAL A 43 -22.31 -9.85 -23.22
CA VAL A 43 -22.03 -10.90 -24.22
C VAL A 43 -23.19 -11.88 -24.37
N LYS A 44 -23.85 -12.26 -23.26
CA LYS A 44 -24.96 -13.22 -23.29
C LYS A 44 -26.34 -12.55 -23.33
N ARG A 45 -26.40 -11.21 -23.40
CA ARG A 45 -27.63 -10.40 -23.43
C ARG A 45 -28.61 -10.77 -22.31
N GLN A 46 -28.09 -11.18 -21.15
CA GLN A 46 -28.93 -11.49 -20.00
C GLN A 46 -29.55 -10.22 -19.43
N ASN A 47 -30.80 -10.31 -18.99
CA ASN A 47 -31.52 -9.18 -18.40
C ASN A 47 -30.75 -8.62 -17.20
N ALA A 48 -30.48 -7.31 -17.23
CA ALA A 48 -29.73 -6.62 -16.19
C ALA A 48 -30.38 -6.80 -14.81
N SER A 49 -31.72 -6.75 -14.75
CA SER A 49 -32.52 -6.92 -13.53
C SER A 49 -32.34 -8.28 -12.86
N ALA A 50 -32.22 -9.36 -13.65
CA ALA A 50 -32.05 -10.71 -13.12
C ALA A 50 -30.68 -10.94 -12.46
N GLY A 51 -29.67 -10.15 -12.83
CA GLY A 51 -28.31 -10.27 -12.31
C GLY A 51 -27.92 -9.29 -11.20
N MET A 52 -28.78 -8.32 -10.85
CA MET A 52 -28.41 -7.21 -9.95
C MET A 52 -27.99 -7.70 -8.56
N TYR A 53 -28.76 -8.60 -7.94
CA TYR A 53 -28.46 -9.11 -6.60
C TYR A 53 -27.11 -9.82 -6.53
N LYS A 54 -26.82 -10.68 -7.53
CA LYS A 54 -25.54 -11.38 -7.62
C LYS A 54 -24.38 -10.39 -7.83
N THR A 55 -24.60 -9.38 -8.66
CA THR A 55 -23.61 -8.35 -8.94
C THR A 55 -23.29 -7.53 -7.69
N PHE A 56 -24.31 -7.10 -6.96
CA PHE A 56 -24.16 -6.35 -5.72
C PHE A 56 -23.47 -7.18 -4.62
N PHE A 57 -23.84 -8.46 -4.50
CA PHE A 57 -23.19 -9.39 -3.56
C PHE A 57 -21.70 -9.54 -3.88
N LEU A 58 -21.34 -9.77 -5.14
CA LEU A 58 -19.94 -9.90 -5.55
C LEU A 58 -19.15 -8.59 -5.38
N ALA A 59 -19.77 -7.44 -5.67
CA ALA A 59 -19.17 -6.13 -5.40
C ALA A 59 -18.86 -5.96 -3.91
N THR A 60 -19.83 -6.28 -3.05
CA THR A 60 -19.71 -6.15 -1.60
C THR A 60 -18.63 -7.09 -1.04
N LEU A 61 -18.58 -8.34 -1.52
CA LEU A 61 -17.51 -9.28 -1.18
C LEU A 61 -16.14 -8.76 -1.64
N GLY A 62 -16.05 -8.16 -2.84
CA GLY A 62 -14.82 -7.55 -3.35
C GLY A 62 -14.34 -6.39 -2.46
N VAL A 63 -15.24 -5.48 -2.09
CA VAL A 63 -14.92 -4.36 -1.19
C VAL A 63 -14.49 -4.85 0.19
N TRP A 64 -15.22 -5.83 0.75
CA TRP A 64 -14.92 -6.43 2.04
C TRP A 64 -13.57 -7.13 2.04
N THR A 65 -13.31 -8.00 1.07
CA THR A 65 -12.01 -8.69 0.93
C THR A 65 -10.87 -7.70 0.77
N GLY A 66 -11.01 -6.67 -0.08
CA GLY A 66 -9.99 -5.63 -0.25
C GLY A 66 -9.71 -4.82 1.01
N TYR A 67 -10.72 -4.59 1.85
CA TYR A 67 -10.54 -3.89 3.11
C TYR A 67 -9.67 -4.72 4.07
N TYR A 68 -9.96 -6.00 4.23
CA TYR A 68 -9.18 -6.88 5.11
C TYR A 68 -7.77 -7.14 4.57
N ILE A 69 -7.59 -7.23 3.26
CA ILE A 69 -6.27 -7.34 2.63
C ILE A 69 -5.43 -6.08 2.91
N THR A 70 -5.99 -4.90 2.67
CA THR A 70 -5.29 -3.63 2.92
C THR A 70 -4.93 -3.48 4.40
N ARG A 71 -5.83 -3.89 5.29
CA ARG A 71 -5.57 -3.90 6.73
C ARG A 71 -4.44 -4.84 7.12
N ALA A 72 -4.44 -6.06 6.61
CA ALA A 72 -3.37 -7.02 6.87
C ALA A 72 -2.02 -6.52 6.33
N PHE A 73 -2.03 -5.91 5.15
CA PHE A 73 -0.84 -5.30 4.55
C PHE A 73 -0.31 -4.15 5.42
N ASN A 74 -1.16 -3.19 5.80
CA ASN A 74 -0.76 -2.08 6.65
C ASN A 74 -0.24 -2.55 8.02
N GLN A 75 -0.88 -3.56 8.61
CA GLN A 75 -0.43 -4.16 9.87
C GLN A 75 0.95 -4.81 9.73
N TYR A 76 1.19 -5.52 8.63
CA TYR A 76 2.49 -6.13 8.34
C TYR A 76 3.60 -5.09 8.16
N TYR A 77 3.37 -4.05 7.34
CA TYR A 77 4.37 -3.01 7.12
C TYR A 77 4.63 -2.17 8.36
N PHE A 78 3.58 -1.85 9.13
CA PHE A 78 3.73 -1.15 10.40
C PHE A 78 4.64 -1.92 11.36
N GLY A 79 4.46 -3.23 11.50
CA GLY A 79 5.32 -4.06 12.32
C GLY A 79 6.74 -4.19 11.78
N LYS A 80 6.90 -4.29 10.46
CA LYS A 80 8.23 -4.29 9.82
C LYS A 80 8.99 -2.98 10.09
N PHE A 81 8.34 -1.83 9.96
CA PHE A 81 8.95 -0.52 10.24
C PHE A 81 9.32 -0.39 11.73
N LYS A 82 8.40 -0.78 12.64
CA LYS A 82 8.68 -0.79 14.08
C LYS A 82 9.93 -1.61 14.39
N PHE A 83 10.00 -2.85 13.88
CA PHE A 83 11.15 -3.72 14.08
C PHE A 83 12.44 -3.12 13.53
N SER A 84 12.41 -2.57 12.32
CA SER A 84 13.60 -1.95 11.71
C SER A 84 14.12 -0.76 12.51
N LEU A 85 13.20 0.02 13.09
CA LEU A 85 13.53 1.20 13.88
C LEU A 85 14.06 0.80 15.27
N GLU A 86 13.47 -0.20 15.92
CA GLU A 86 14.00 -0.80 17.15
C GLU A 86 15.40 -1.37 16.96
N TYR A 87 15.62 -2.12 15.87
CA TYR A 87 16.94 -2.64 15.51
C TYR A 87 17.97 -1.52 15.32
N ALA A 88 17.58 -0.46 14.60
CA ALA A 88 18.45 0.71 14.39
C ALA A 88 18.78 1.44 15.69
N MET A 89 17.82 1.54 16.62
CA MET A 89 18.04 2.16 17.92
C MET A 89 18.92 1.33 18.85
N MET A 90 18.89 -0.01 18.77
CA MET A 90 19.77 -0.88 19.54
C MET A 90 21.21 -0.87 19.00
N ARG A 91 21.36 -0.77 17.67
CA ARG A 91 22.67 -0.84 16.99
C ARG A 91 23.10 0.49 16.39
N LYS A 92 22.93 1.59 17.13
CA LYS A 92 23.28 2.95 16.66
C LYS A 92 24.72 3.09 16.14
N GLY A 93 25.65 2.26 16.60
CA GLY A 93 27.04 2.25 16.14
C GLY A 93 27.27 1.60 14.77
N ASP A 94 26.37 0.72 14.32
CA ASP A 94 26.50 0.01 13.04
C ASP A 94 26.07 0.89 11.85
N PHE A 95 25.20 1.87 12.10
CA PHE A 95 24.74 2.80 11.08
C PHE A 95 25.72 3.96 11.00
N LYS A 96 26.44 4.06 9.87
CA LYS A 96 27.19 5.28 9.54
C LYS A 96 26.20 6.45 9.61
N LYS A 97 26.46 7.43 10.48
CA LYS A 97 25.72 8.69 10.45
C LYS A 97 25.79 9.19 9.01
N THR A 98 24.64 9.38 8.39
CA THR A 98 24.54 10.03 7.10
C THR A 98 25.36 11.31 7.21
N ILE A 99 26.34 11.45 6.32
CA ILE A 99 27.05 12.70 6.10
C ILE A 99 25.95 13.77 6.03
N GLU A 100 26.07 14.83 6.82
CA GLU A 100 25.10 15.92 6.82
C GLU A 100 24.75 16.26 5.37
N PRO A 101 23.47 16.45 5.00
CA PRO A 101 23.09 16.72 3.63
C PRO A 101 23.93 17.90 3.15
N THR A 102 24.90 17.60 2.28
CA THR A 102 25.93 18.55 1.88
C THR A 102 25.22 19.73 1.26
N LYS A 103 25.56 20.93 1.74
CA LYS A 103 24.88 22.13 1.24
C LYS A 103 25.22 22.23 -0.24
N TYR A 104 24.24 22.60 -1.05
CA TYR A 104 24.39 22.69 -2.52
C TYR A 104 25.52 23.65 -2.98
N GLY A 105 26.12 24.41 -2.06
CA GLY A 105 27.24 25.32 -2.27
C GLY A 105 28.60 24.82 -1.76
N ASP A 106 28.72 23.60 -1.24
CA ASP A 106 30.02 23.09 -0.77
C ASP A 106 30.98 22.87 -1.97
N PRO A 107 32.19 23.46 -1.93
CA PRO A 107 33.11 23.45 -3.06
C PRO A 107 33.59 22.06 -3.47
N GLU A 108 33.52 21.07 -2.57
CA GLU A 108 33.86 19.66 -2.85
C GLU A 108 32.85 18.95 -3.78
N PHE A 109 31.63 19.47 -3.90
CA PHE A 109 30.52 18.84 -4.63
C PHE A 109 30.08 19.62 -5.87
N LEU A 110 30.61 20.83 -6.08
CA LEU A 110 30.36 21.63 -7.28
C LEU A 110 31.01 20.94 -8.49
N LYS A 111 30.22 20.13 -9.20
CA LYS A 111 30.63 19.57 -10.49
C LYS A 111 30.88 20.71 -11.46
N LYS A 112 32.05 20.72 -12.10
CA LYS A 112 32.39 21.69 -13.15
C LYS A 112 31.34 21.63 -14.26
N TRP A 113 30.61 22.73 -14.45
CA TRP A 113 29.61 22.85 -15.52
C TRP A 113 30.27 22.70 -16.88
N LYS A 114 29.79 21.75 -17.69
CA LYS A 114 30.19 21.57 -19.09
C LYS A 114 29.04 22.03 -19.98
N PRO A 115 29.10 23.23 -20.58
CA PRO A 115 28.06 23.68 -21.49
C PRO A 115 28.02 22.78 -22.73
N ILE A 116 26.81 22.41 -23.15
CA ILE A 116 26.59 21.78 -24.44
C ILE A 116 26.73 22.87 -25.49
N ARG A 117 27.80 22.83 -26.28
CA ARG A 117 27.95 23.69 -27.46
C ARG A 117 27.44 22.90 -28.67
N SER A 118 26.49 23.45 -29.41
CA SER A 118 26.16 22.98 -30.75
C SER A 118 27.33 23.36 -31.66
N HIS A 119 28.03 22.35 -32.19
CA HIS A 119 28.95 22.52 -33.31
C HIS A 119 28.16 22.80 -34.59
#